data_AF-A0A350G328-F1
#
_entry.id   AF-A0A350G328-F1
#
_cell.length_a   1.000
_cell.length_b   1.000
_cell.length_c   1.000
_cell.angle_alpha   90.00
_cell.angle_beta   90.00
_cell.angle_gamma   90.00
#
_symmetry.space_group_name_H-M   'P 1'
#
loop_
_entity.id
_entity.type
_entity.pdbx_description
1 polymer ?
#
loop_
_entity_poly.entity_id
_entity_poly.type
_entity_poly.pdbx_seq_one_letter_code
_entity_poly.pdbx_strand_id
1 'polypeptide(L)'
;MEMADIKDFGERLTGNLENVIVGKRHSLELIVIGLLCQGHILIEDVPGVGKTMLARSLAKSLDCSFSRIQFTPDMLPSDVTGVSIYNQQKRKFEFRA
;
A
#
# COMPACT_ATOMS: atom_id res chain seq x y z
N MET A 1 21.97 -8.80 7.42
CA MET A 1 20.86 -8.86 8.39
C MET A 1 20.89 -10.23 9.00
N GLU A 2 21.19 -10.30 10.29
CA GLU A 2 21.06 -11.57 11.02
C GLU A 2 19.57 -11.86 11.26
N MET A 3 19.23 -13.11 11.54
CA MET A 3 17.83 -13.50 11.79
C MET A 3 17.21 -12.73 12.98
N ALA A 4 18.02 -12.35 13.96
CA ALA A 4 17.60 -11.53 15.09
C ALA A 4 17.13 -10.13 14.64
N ASP A 5 17.82 -9.52 13.67
CA ASP A 5 17.47 -8.19 13.15
C ASP A 5 16.12 -8.20 12.42
N ILE A 6 15.85 -9.25 11.64
CA ILE A 6 14.59 -9.40 10.90
C ILE A 6 13.42 -9.52 11.87
N LYS A 7 13.60 -10.33 12.92
CA LYS A 7 12.57 -10.56 13.93
C LYS A 7 12.27 -9.27 14.70
N ASP A 8 13.30 -8.56 15.19
CA ASP A 8 13.12 -7.28 15.89
C ASP A 8 12.41 -6.24 15.01
N PHE A 9 12.84 -6.11 13.75
CA PHE A 9 12.19 -5.23 12.79
C PHE A 9 10.70 -5.57 12.62
N GLY A 10 10.38 -6.85 12.42
CA GLY A 10 9.01 -7.32 12.26
C GLY A 10 8.15 -7.03 13.49
N GLU A 11 8.65 -7.34 14.69
CA GLU A 11 7.93 -7.09 15.95
C GLU A 11 7.70 -5.60 16.18
N ARG A 12 8.70 -4.74 15.91
CA ARG A 12 8.56 -3.28 16.04
C ARG A 12 7.55 -2.71 15.05
N LEU A 13 7.57 -3.18 13.80
CA LEU A 13 6.62 -2.75 12.79
C LEU A 13 5.19 -3.18 13.15
N THR A 14 4.99 -4.45 13.51
CA THR A 14 3.67 -4.96 13.95
C THR A 14 3.17 -4.20 15.17
N GLY A 15 4.01 -3.97 16.18
CA GLY A 15 3.64 -3.21 17.37
C GLY A 15 3.24 -1.76 17.05
N ASN A 16 3.92 -1.11 16.10
CA ASN A 16 3.52 0.23 15.66
C ASN A 16 2.15 0.23 14.96
N LEU A 17 1.85 -0.82 14.17
CA LEU A 17 0.57 -0.96 13.48
C LEU A 17 -0.60 -1.25 14.44
N GLU A 18 -0.35 -1.96 15.53
CA GLU A 18 -1.35 -2.25 16.58
C GLU A 18 -1.87 -0.99 17.28
N ASN A 19 -1.10 0.10 17.28
CA ASN A 19 -1.57 1.41 17.79
C ASN A 19 -2.73 2.01 16.96
N VAL A 20 -2.92 1.54 15.72
CA VAL A 20 -3.96 2.04 14.80
C VAL A 20 -4.98 0.94 14.49
N ILE A 21 -4.54 -0.31 14.37
CA ILE A 21 -5.37 -1.45 14.00
C ILE A 21 -5.51 -2.40 15.20
N VAL A 22 -6.66 -2.31 15.87
CA VAL A 22 -6.93 -3.05 17.11
C VAL A 22 -7.40 -4.47 16.81
N GLY A 23 -6.86 -5.46 17.54
CA GLY A 23 -7.38 -6.83 17.58
C GLY A 23 -7.13 -7.67 16.33
N LYS A 24 -6.23 -7.25 15.43
CA LYS A 24 -5.93 -7.97 14.17
C LYS A 24 -4.46 -8.38 14.03
N ARG A 25 -3.80 -8.74 15.14
CA ARG A 25 -2.37 -9.07 15.17
C ARG A 25 -1.94 -10.07 14.09
N HIS A 26 -2.66 -11.18 13.96
CA HIS A 26 -2.33 -12.21 12.97
C HIS A 26 -2.36 -11.67 11.53
N SER A 27 -3.35 -10.84 11.18
CA SER A 27 -3.39 -10.19 9.86
C SER A 27 -2.22 -9.24 9.66
N LEU A 28 -1.83 -8.47 10.69
CA LEU A 28 -0.68 -7.58 10.64
C LEU A 28 0.63 -8.36 10.44
N GLU A 29 0.80 -9.51 11.10
CA GLU A 29 1.96 -10.38 10.92
C GLU A 29 2.05 -10.91 9.48
N LEU A 30 0.93 -11.36 8.89
CA LEU A 30 0.88 -11.78 7.49
C LEU A 30 1.23 -10.64 6.52
N ILE A 31 0.82 -9.42 6.84
CA ILE A 31 1.16 -8.23 6.04
C ILE A 31 2.66 -7.95 6.10
N VAL A 32 3.27 -8.01 7.29
CA VAL A 32 4.71 -7.82 7.45
C VAL A 32 5.49 -8.91 6.73
N ILE A 33 5.05 -10.17 6.80
CA ILE A 33 5.65 -11.27 6.04
C ILE A 33 5.55 -11.00 4.53
N GLY A 34 4.36 -10.62 4.04
CA GLY A 34 4.16 -10.30 2.63
C GLY A 34 5.08 -9.17 2.14
N LEU A 35 5.26 -8.13 2.95
CA LEU A 35 6.19 -7.04 2.67
C LEU A 35 7.65 -7.54 2.59
N LEU A 36 8.10 -8.32 3.57
CA LEU A 36 9.47 -8.84 3.61
C LEU A 36 9.78 -9.78 2.43
N CYS A 37 8.76 -10.50 1.95
CA CYS A 37 8.85 -11.34 0.77
C CYS A 37 8.67 -10.58 -0.56
N GLN A 38 8.50 -9.26 -0.54
CA GLN A 38 8.19 -8.44 -1.73
C GLN A 38 6.94 -8.92 -2.48
N GLY A 39 5.96 -9.46 -1.74
CA GLY A 39 4.71 -9.98 -2.29
C GLY A 39 3.59 -8.94 -2.40
N HIS A 40 2.47 -9.36 -2.98
CA HIS A 40 1.22 -8.60 -3.00
C HIS A 40 0.21 -9.19 -2.02
N ILE A 41 -0.58 -8.33 -1.39
CA ILE A 41 -1.52 -8.73 -0.34
C ILE A 41 -2.93 -8.39 -0.78
N LEU A 42 -3.80 -9.40 -0.78
CA LEU A 42 -5.25 -9.23 -0.91
C LEU A 42 -5.86 -9.20 0.49
N ILE A 43 -6.60 -8.12 0.80
CA ILE A 43 -7.30 -7.97 2.08
C ILE A 43 -8.80 -8.11 1.84
N GLU A 44 -9.33 -9.29 2.11
CA GLU A 44 -10.76 -9.56 2.10
C GLU A 44 -11.34 -9.33 3.50
N ASP A 45 -12.25 -8.37 3.60
CA ASP A 45 -12.89 -8.03 4.87
C ASP A 45 -14.18 -7.25 4.59
N VAL A 46 -15.04 -7.06 5.58
CA VAL A 46 -16.27 -6.26 5.43
C VAL A 46 -15.97 -4.76 5.29
N PRO A 47 -16.81 -3.97 4.60
CA PRO A 47 -16.59 -2.52 4.47
C PRO A 47 -16.48 -1.82 5.83
N GLY A 48 -15.65 -0.78 5.93
CA GLY A 48 -15.54 0.07 7.14
C GLY A 48 -14.55 -0.40 8.22
N VAL A 49 -13.95 -1.59 8.10
CA VAL A 49 -13.03 -2.19 9.10
C VAL A 49 -11.57 -1.73 9.04
N GLY A 50 -11.31 -0.55 8.46
CA GLY A 50 -9.98 0.05 8.48
C GLY A 50 -8.97 -0.50 7.46
N LYS A 51 -9.38 -1.22 6.40
CA LYS A 51 -8.46 -1.68 5.33
C LYS A 51 -7.58 -0.57 4.75
N THR A 52 -8.18 0.59 4.46
CA THR A 52 -7.43 1.77 3.97
C THR A 52 -6.52 2.36 5.05
N MET A 53 -6.96 2.37 6.31
CA MET A 53 -6.14 2.84 7.44
C MET A 53 -4.91 1.95 7.62
N LEU A 54 -5.07 0.64 7.49
CA LEU A 54 -4.00 -0.35 7.59
C LEU A 54 -2.93 -0.15 6.51
N ALA A 55 -3.34 0.01 5.25
CA ALA A 55 -2.39 0.25 4.17
C ALA A 55 -1.66 1.60 4.34
N ARG A 56 -2.37 2.62 4.79
CA ARG A 56 -1.80 3.95 5.08
C ARG A 56 -0.86 3.94 6.28
N SER A 57 -1.20 3.24 7.36
CA SER A 57 -0.35 3.15 8.56
C SER A 57 0.93 2.37 8.28
N LEU A 58 0.86 1.33 7.45
CA LEU A 58 2.03 0.60 6.95
C LEU A 58 2.97 1.53 6.18
N ALA A 59 2.45 2.26 5.19
CA ALA A 59 3.26 3.20 4.42
C ALA A 59 3.91 4.26 5.31
N LYS A 60 3.14 4.85 6.25
CA LYS A 60 3.65 5.84 7.21
C LYS A 60 4.70 5.28 8.16
N SER A 61 4.58 4.02 8.58
CA SER A 61 5.56 3.36 9.46
C SER A 61 6.91 3.14 8.79
N LEU A 62 6.93 3.12 7.46
CA LEU A 62 8.10 2.83 6.63
C LEU A 62 8.58 4.04 5.83
N ASP A 63 8.03 5.23 6.13
CA ASP A 63 8.29 6.47 5.38
C ASP A 63 8.09 6.32 3.85
N CYS A 64 7.09 5.53 3.47
CA CYS A 64 6.74 5.26 2.08
C CYS A 64 5.60 6.16 1.59
N SER A 65 5.56 6.41 0.28
CA SER A 65 4.41 7.03 -0.36
C SER A 65 3.19 6.11 -0.31
N PHE A 66 2.01 6.69 -0.06
CA PHE A 66 0.74 5.98 -0.12
C PHE A 66 -0.12 6.52 -1.27
N SER A 67 -0.51 5.62 -2.19
CA SER A 67 -1.50 5.91 -3.24
C SER A 67 -2.67 4.95 -3.12
N ARG A 68 -3.88 5.44 -3.46
CA ARG A 68 -5.11 4.67 -3.45
C ARG A 68 -5.82 4.83 -4.78
N ILE A 69 -6.06 3.71 -5.44
CA ILE A 69 -6.89 3.63 -6.64
C ILE A 69 -8.21 2.96 -6.26
N GLN A 70 -9.32 3.64 -6.54
CA GLN A 70 -10.65 3.04 -6.45
C GLN A 70 -10.98 2.42 -7.80
N PHE A 71 -11.09 1.10 -7.82
CA PHE A 71 -11.55 0.41 -9.03
C PHE A 71 -13.02 0.72 -9.26
N THR A 72 -13.36 1.09 -10.48
CA THR A 72 -14.72 1.32 -10.99
C THR A 72 -14.90 0.50 -12.27
N PRO A 73 -16.13 0.11 -12.63
CA PRO A 73 -16.36 -0.76 -13.80
C PRO A 73 -16.00 -0.11 -15.14
N ASP A 74 -15.90 1.22 -15.16
CA ASP A 74 -15.54 2.06 -16.32
C ASP A 74 -14.04 2.38 -16.38
N MET A 75 -13.26 2.00 -15.38
CA MET A 75 -11.83 2.30 -15.32
C MET A 75 -11.08 1.66 -16.49
N LEU A 76 -10.28 2.46 -17.21
CA LEU A 76 -9.42 1.99 -18.28
C LEU A 76 -8.03 1.64 -17.73
N PRO A 77 -7.28 0.70 -18.37
CA PRO A 77 -5.90 0.43 -17.98
C PRO A 77 -5.02 1.68 -17.95
N SER A 78 -5.30 2.60 -18.87
CA SER A 78 -4.63 3.90 -19.01
C SER A 78 -4.81 4.82 -17.80
N ASP A 79 -5.86 4.63 -16.99
CA ASP A 79 -6.10 5.37 -15.75
C ASP A 79 -5.20 4.89 -14.61
N VAL A 80 -4.55 3.72 -14.75
CA VAL A 80 -3.59 3.16 -13.79
C VAL A 80 -2.15 3.28 -14.30
N THR A 81 -1.93 3.04 -15.59
CA THR A 81 -0.59 3.05 -16.19
C THR A 81 -0.17 4.42 -16.72
N GLY A 82 -1.10 5.37 -16.84
CA GLY A 82 -0.88 6.70 -17.38
C GLY A 82 -1.05 6.80 -18.90
N VAL A 83 -1.19 8.02 -19.40
CA VAL A 83 -1.46 8.33 -20.81
C VAL A 83 -0.61 9.51 -21.30
N SER A 84 -0.25 9.52 -22.58
CA SER A 84 0.37 10.68 -23.22
C SER A 84 -0.70 11.63 -23.77
N ILE A 85 -0.80 12.83 -23.20
CA ILE A 85 -1.74 13.86 -23.62
C ILE A 85 -1.00 14.92 -24.43
N TYR A 86 -1.51 15.27 -25.61
CA TYR A 86 -0.95 16.35 -26.40
C TYR A 86 -1.25 17.72 -25.77
N ASN A 87 -0.21 18.42 -25.32
CA ASN A 87 -0.30 19.78 -24.83
C ASN A 87 -0.19 20.75 -26.02
N GLN A 88 -1.32 21.38 -26.39
CA GLN A 88 -1.39 22.27 -27.55
C GLN A 88 -0.54 23.55 -27.40
N GLN A 89 -0.41 24.10 -26.19
CA GLN A 89 0.38 25.31 -25.94
C GLN A 89 1.87 25.04 -26.18
N LYS A 90 2.35 23.87 -25.74
CA LYS A 90 3.75 23.45 -25.91
C LYS A 90 4.01 22.69 -27.21
N ARG A 91 2.95 22.35 -27.96
CA ARG A 91 2.97 21.50 -29.16
C ARG A 91 3.74 20.19 -28.94
N LYS A 92 3.57 19.56 -27.77
CA LYS A 92 4.29 18.33 -27.36
C LYS A 92 3.36 17.41 -26.60
N PHE A 93 3.61 16.10 -26.70
CA PHE A 93 2.98 15.12 -25.82
C PHE A 93 3.61 15.17 -24.43
N GLU A 94 2.77 15.25 -23.40
CA GLU A 94 3.16 15.18 -21.99
C GLU A 94 2.52 13.94 -21.36
N PHE A 95 3.32 13.16 -20.65
CA PHE A 95 2.82 11.98 -19.95
C PHE A 95 2.11 12.41 -18.65
N ARG A 96 0.90 11.89 -18.44
CA ARG A 96 0.17 12.01 -17.18
C ARG A 96 0.01 10.61 -16.59
N ALA A 97 0.62 10.41 -15.42
CA ALA A 97 0.42 9.26 -14.55
C ALA A 97 -0.74 9.51 -13.59
#